data_AF-A0AB37W650-F1
#
_entry.id   AF-A0AB37W650-F1
#
_cell.length_a   1.000
_cell.length_b   1.000
_cell.length_c   1.000
_cell.angle_alpha   90.00
_cell.angle_beta   90.00
_cell.angle_gamma   90.00
#
_symmetry.space_group_name_H-M   'P 1'
#
loop_
_entity.id
_entity.type
_entity.pdbx_description
1 polymer ?
#
loop_
_entity_poly.entity_id
_entity_poly.type
_entity_poly.pdbx_seq_one_letter_code
_entity_poly.pdbx_strand_id
1 'polypeptide(L)'
;MRLLRLDPEKATWILEDFPGPVTPFYAILSHTWGRDEDEVKFEDIQDGLRYEGDTSKPGYDKLRFCQEKVEKDGLTYFWIDTCCIKKSDSAELQRSLASMFYWYQRAARCYVYLCDVSIDDSTEDPESKWEQAFSKSRWFKRGWTLQELIAPGSIFFFSKEKSFLGDKKELVSTISTVTRIPGPALEGVELSRYSQNDRMSWTWGRMTTVPEDAAYCLIGMFDVELDMRYADGDYDKRKNAAMKRLRKAIEEDDIEPGQSRDVLRIGGASWFDLVALKEDQLRQLDLDLQEYQKWLLVDFPKQHKNDTASIANLSQDAGKRMKDLLAKQRVHYQDLSDLGVRSWEKPWAVYKDERADAQARLQALVQNRWFWTKRNENVFTIITAARTFEDLMIWRGTW
;
A
#
# COMPACT_ATOMS: atom_id res chain seq x y z
N MET A 1 8.58 -23.59 4.95
CA MET A 1 7.40 -22.97 5.60
C MET A 1 6.56 -24.08 6.17
N ARG A 2 5.89 -23.88 7.31
CA ARG A 2 4.90 -24.83 7.84
C ARG A 2 3.49 -24.31 7.56
N LEU A 3 2.58 -25.21 7.17
CA LEU A 3 1.17 -24.88 6.94
C LEU A 3 0.30 -25.77 7.83
N LEU A 4 -0.87 -25.26 8.18
CA LEU A 4 -1.92 -25.98 8.88
C LEU A 4 -2.93 -26.54 7.88
N ARG A 5 -3.49 -27.71 8.21
CA ARG A 5 -4.75 -28.20 7.66
C ARG A 5 -5.53 -28.94 8.75
N LEU A 6 -6.83 -29.07 8.59
CA LEU A 6 -7.64 -29.98 9.41
C LEU A 6 -7.56 -31.40 8.84
N ASP A 7 -7.41 -32.40 9.71
CA ASP A 7 -7.66 -33.80 9.40
C ASP A 7 -9.16 -34.06 9.45
N PRO A 8 -9.82 -34.38 8.32
CA PRO A 8 -11.27 -34.56 8.29
C PRO A 8 -11.74 -35.82 9.05
N GLU A 9 -10.88 -36.81 9.26
CA GLU A 9 -11.24 -38.04 9.98
C GLU A 9 -11.13 -37.86 11.49
N LYS A 10 -10.07 -37.16 11.93
CA LYS A 10 -9.78 -36.97 13.35
C LYS A 10 -10.31 -35.65 13.92
N ALA A 11 -10.72 -34.73 13.05
CA ALA A 11 -11.04 -33.35 13.37
C ALA A 11 -9.92 -32.66 14.17
N THR A 12 -8.66 -32.97 13.88
CA THR A 12 -7.48 -32.36 14.52
C THR A 12 -6.69 -31.51 13.54
N TRP A 13 -6.07 -30.43 14.03
CA TRP A 13 -5.17 -29.63 13.22
C TRP A 13 -3.80 -30.29 13.09
N ILE A 14 -3.30 -30.37 11.86
CA ILE A 14 -2.00 -30.94 11.52
C ILE A 14 -1.10 -29.85 10.94
N LEU A 15 0.11 -29.75 11.49
CA LEU A 15 1.19 -28.95 10.91
C LEU A 15 1.99 -29.80 9.92
N GLU A 16 2.13 -29.30 8.69
CA GLU A 16 2.93 -29.93 7.64
C GLU A 16 4.07 -29.02 7.19
N ASP A 17 5.27 -29.61 7.06
CA ASP A 17 6.49 -28.94 6.64
C ASP A 17 6.65 -28.95 5.11
N PHE A 18 6.85 -27.76 4.55
CA PHE A 18 7.16 -27.54 3.13
C PHE A 18 8.55 -26.86 3.02
N PRO A 19 9.65 -27.64 3.04
CA PRO A 19 11.01 -27.10 2.96
C PRO A 19 11.47 -26.81 1.52
N GLY A 20 10.72 -27.26 0.51
CA GLY A 20 11.09 -27.15 -0.91
C GLY A 20 10.45 -25.97 -1.65
N PRO A 21 10.75 -25.80 -2.96
CA PRO A 21 10.24 -24.71 -3.79
C PRO A 21 8.74 -24.82 -4.08
N VAL A 22 8.20 -26.05 -3.99
CA VAL A 22 6.78 -26.35 -4.21
C VAL A 22 6.05 -26.20 -2.88
N THR A 23 5.27 -25.14 -2.77
CA THR A 23 4.33 -24.90 -1.67
C THR A 23 2.92 -25.01 -2.26
N PRO A 24 1.99 -25.75 -1.62
CA PRO A 24 0.61 -25.82 -2.09
C PRO A 24 -0.05 -24.44 -2.07
N PHE A 25 -1.21 -24.27 -2.70
CA PHE A 25 -2.00 -23.07 -2.48
C PHE A 25 -2.48 -23.03 -1.03
N TYR A 26 -2.31 -21.89 -0.38
CA TYR A 26 -2.72 -21.67 0.99
C TYR A 26 -3.38 -20.31 1.17
N ALA A 27 -4.20 -20.20 2.21
CA ALA A 27 -4.62 -18.92 2.75
C ALA A 27 -3.70 -18.48 3.89
N ILE A 28 -3.64 -17.18 4.17
CA ILE A 28 -2.84 -16.63 5.25
C ILE A 28 -3.73 -15.77 6.16
N LEU A 29 -3.60 -15.93 7.48
CA LEU A 29 -4.31 -15.11 8.44
C LEU A 29 -3.47 -13.89 8.80
N SER A 30 -4.05 -12.71 8.66
CA SER A 30 -3.55 -11.47 9.24
C SER A 30 -4.46 -11.08 10.40
N HIS A 31 -3.89 -10.79 11.56
CA HIS A 31 -4.66 -10.49 12.75
C HIS A 31 -3.83 -9.73 13.80
N THR A 32 -4.50 -9.12 14.78
CA THR A 32 -3.80 -8.55 15.94
C THR A 32 -3.76 -9.54 17.08
N TRP A 33 -2.57 -9.78 17.65
CA TRP A 33 -2.44 -10.64 18.83
C TRP A 33 -3.14 -10.02 20.04
N GLY A 34 -3.78 -10.87 20.84
CA GLY A 34 -4.30 -10.60 22.18
C GLY A 34 -3.21 -10.79 23.23
N ARG A 35 -3.57 -11.34 24.40
CA ARG A 35 -2.58 -11.70 25.42
C ARG A 35 -1.85 -12.97 24.98
N ASP A 36 -0.58 -13.08 25.36
CA ASP A 36 0.28 -14.19 24.95
C ASP A 36 -0.24 -15.57 25.41
N GLU A 37 -0.94 -15.61 26.55
CA GLU A 37 -1.63 -16.80 27.09
C GLU A 37 -2.90 -17.19 26.31
N ASP A 38 -3.52 -16.23 25.61
CA ASP A 38 -4.72 -16.46 24.82
C ASP A 38 -4.38 -17.02 23.43
N GLU A 39 -3.16 -16.81 22.94
CA GLU A 39 -2.76 -17.22 21.60
C GLU A 39 -2.40 -18.71 21.53
N VAL A 40 -2.77 -19.32 20.41
CA VAL A 40 -2.35 -20.69 20.08
C VAL A 40 -0.96 -20.63 19.48
N LYS A 41 -0.03 -21.33 20.11
CA LYS A 41 1.39 -21.38 19.76
C LYS A 41 1.74 -22.66 19.02
N PHE A 42 2.94 -22.70 18.46
CA PHE A 42 3.44 -23.90 17.79
C PHE A 42 3.39 -25.12 18.72
N GLU A 43 3.81 -24.93 19.96
CA GLU A 43 3.90 -26.00 20.95
C GLU A 43 2.54 -26.61 21.31
N ASP A 44 1.45 -25.84 21.13
CA ASP A 44 0.10 -26.32 21.40
C ASP A 44 -0.39 -27.31 20.33
N ILE A 45 0.05 -27.17 19.06
CA ILE A 45 -0.49 -27.93 17.91
C ILE A 45 0.50 -28.98 17.37
N GLN A 46 1.79 -28.86 17.66
CA GLN A 46 2.83 -29.73 17.08
C GLN A 46 2.60 -31.24 17.26
N ASP A 47 1.84 -31.66 18.27
CA ASP A 47 1.54 -33.07 18.54
C ASP A 47 0.44 -33.66 17.62
N GLY A 48 -0.29 -32.81 16.90
CA GLY A 48 -1.42 -33.20 16.05
C GLY A 48 -2.64 -33.73 16.83
N LEU A 49 -2.70 -33.49 18.14
CA LEU A 49 -3.72 -34.00 19.04
C LEU A 49 -4.82 -32.97 19.35
N ARG A 50 -4.64 -31.70 18.98
CA ARG A 50 -5.63 -30.64 19.22
C ARG A 50 -6.77 -30.73 18.23
N TYR A 51 -7.97 -30.94 18.77
CA TYR A 51 -9.20 -31.08 18.00
C TYR A 51 -9.87 -29.73 17.78
N GLU A 52 -10.65 -29.61 16.71
CA GLU A 52 -11.28 -28.36 16.27
C GLU A 52 -12.16 -27.70 17.34
N GLY A 53 -12.82 -28.51 18.17
CA GLY A 53 -13.69 -28.06 19.26
C GLY A 53 -12.97 -27.65 20.55
N ASP A 54 -11.63 -27.53 20.55
CA ASP A 54 -10.87 -27.10 21.72
C ASP A 54 -11.15 -25.62 22.06
N THR A 55 -11.63 -25.37 23.28
CA THR A 55 -11.94 -24.04 23.82
C THR A 55 -11.03 -23.62 24.96
N SER A 56 -9.93 -24.34 25.19
CA SER A 56 -8.98 -24.06 26.28
C SER A 56 -8.24 -22.73 26.13
N LYS A 57 -8.13 -22.20 24.91
CA LYS A 57 -7.59 -20.88 24.60
C LYS A 57 -8.49 -20.10 23.64
N PRO A 58 -8.71 -18.79 23.85
CA PRO A 58 -9.43 -17.94 22.89
C PRO A 58 -8.85 -17.95 21.47
N GLY A 59 -7.54 -18.14 21.33
CA GLY A 59 -6.87 -18.17 20.03
C GLY A 59 -7.36 -19.28 19.09
N TYR A 60 -7.97 -20.36 19.61
CA TYR A 60 -8.56 -21.41 18.77
C TYR A 60 -9.74 -20.90 17.94
N ASP A 61 -10.42 -19.82 18.37
CA ASP A 61 -11.49 -19.20 17.56
C ASP A 61 -10.96 -18.64 16.25
N LYS A 62 -9.71 -18.15 16.23
CA LYS A 62 -9.05 -17.66 15.02
C LYS A 62 -8.70 -18.81 14.07
N LEU A 63 -8.31 -19.96 14.61
CA LEU A 63 -8.02 -21.16 13.83
C LEU A 63 -9.29 -21.70 13.19
N ARG A 64 -10.37 -21.85 13.98
CA ARG A 64 -11.70 -22.22 13.46
C ARG A 64 -12.18 -21.25 12.39
N PHE A 65 -12.08 -19.95 12.65
CA PHE A 65 -12.42 -18.92 11.67
C PHE A 65 -11.64 -19.10 10.37
N CYS A 66 -10.30 -19.24 10.45
CA CYS A 66 -9.46 -19.37 9.26
C CYS A 66 -9.76 -20.68 8.50
N GLN A 67 -9.94 -21.79 9.22
CA GLN A 67 -10.33 -23.09 8.67
C GLN A 67 -11.65 -22.99 7.89
N GLU A 68 -12.69 -22.42 8.50
CA GLU A 68 -14.00 -22.23 7.85
C GLU A 68 -13.89 -21.45 6.54
N LYS A 69 -13.06 -20.40 6.49
CA LYS A 69 -12.86 -19.60 5.26
C LYS A 69 -12.06 -20.36 4.21
N VAL A 70 -11.02 -21.08 4.62
CA VAL A 70 -10.21 -21.94 3.74
C VAL A 70 -11.05 -23.02 3.08
N GLU A 71 -11.89 -23.72 3.84
CA GLU A 71 -12.78 -24.75 3.30
C GLU A 71 -13.79 -24.16 2.31
N LYS A 72 -14.39 -23.02 2.66
CA LYS A 72 -15.36 -22.32 1.80
C LYS A 72 -14.76 -21.88 0.47
N ASP A 73 -13.48 -21.49 0.46
CA ASP A 73 -12.75 -21.08 -0.73
C ASP A 73 -12.09 -22.26 -1.49
N GLY A 74 -12.33 -23.51 -1.05
CA GLY A 74 -11.80 -24.71 -1.69
C GLY A 74 -10.29 -24.91 -1.50
N LEU A 75 -9.72 -24.28 -0.48
CA LEU A 75 -8.32 -24.45 -0.08
C LEU A 75 -8.22 -25.53 1.00
N THR A 76 -7.05 -26.16 1.09
CA THR A 76 -6.76 -27.17 2.14
C THR A 76 -5.86 -26.61 3.22
N TYR A 77 -4.95 -25.71 2.85
CA TYR A 77 -3.88 -25.25 3.72
C TYR A 77 -4.06 -23.79 4.11
N PHE A 78 -3.65 -23.46 5.34
CA PHE A 78 -3.55 -22.09 5.81
C PHE A 78 -2.33 -21.85 6.68
N TRP A 79 -1.99 -20.59 6.87
CA TRP A 79 -0.87 -20.16 7.68
C TRP A 79 -1.30 -19.12 8.72
N ILE A 80 -0.79 -19.30 9.94
CA ILE A 80 -0.94 -18.35 11.05
C ILE A 80 0.41 -18.24 11.75
N ASP A 81 0.94 -17.03 11.87
CA ASP A 81 2.26 -16.73 12.41
C ASP A 81 2.47 -17.24 13.86
N THR A 82 1.42 -17.29 14.67
CA THR A 82 1.50 -17.70 16.07
C THR A 82 1.84 -19.18 16.25
N CYS A 83 1.36 -20.05 15.36
CA CYS A 83 1.53 -21.50 15.48
C CYS A 83 2.27 -22.17 14.31
N CYS A 84 2.40 -21.50 13.15
CA CYS A 84 3.20 -21.98 12.03
C CYS A 84 4.69 -21.62 12.14
N ILE A 85 5.07 -20.76 13.10
CA ILE A 85 6.47 -20.43 13.40
C ILE A 85 6.80 -20.94 14.81
N LYS A 86 7.92 -21.66 14.94
CA LYS A 86 8.46 -22.08 16.23
C LYS A 86 9.27 -20.92 16.78
N LYS A 87 8.59 -20.00 17.45
CA LYS A 87 9.20 -18.76 17.96
C LYS A 87 10.29 -19.02 19.02
N SER A 88 10.28 -20.21 19.64
CA SER A 88 11.32 -20.68 20.56
C SER A 88 12.65 -21.04 19.87
N ASP A 89 12.65 -21.24 18.55
CA ASP A 89 13.85 -21.43 17.74
C ASP A 89 14.22 -20.09 17.07
N SER A 90 15.31 -19.47 17.53
CA SER A 90 15.75 -18.16 17.04
C SER A 90 16.14 -18.18 15.57
N ALA A 91 16.72 -19.28 15.09
CA ALA A 91 17.13 -19.41 13.69
C ALA A 91 15.89 -19.56 12.78
N GLU A 92 14.88 -20.32 13.23
CA GLU A 92 13.61 -20.41 12.53
C GLU A 92 12.85 -19.07 12.55
N LEU A 93 12.81 -18.39 13.69
CA LEU A 93 12.17 -17.09 13.81
C LEU A 93 12.78 -16.09 12.83
N GLN A 94 14.11 -15.96 12.80
CA GLN A 94 14.79 -15.05 11.88
C GLN A 94 14.50 -15.39 10.41
N ARG A 95 14.58 -16.67 10.02
CA ARG A 95 14.24 -17.09 8.66
C ARG A 95 12.78 -16.77 8.31
N SER A 96 11.87 -16.95 9.27
CA SER A 96 10.44 -16.75 9.07
C SER A 96 10.09 -15.28 8.92
N LEU A 97 10.66 -14.41 9.76
CA LEU A 97 10.47 -12.96 9.66
C LEU A 97 11.02 -12.40 8.34
N ALA A 98 12.16 -12.93 7.85
CA ALA A 98 12.74 -12.57 6.56
C ALA A 98 11.87 -13.03 5.38
N SER A 99 11.18 -14.15 5.55
CA SER A 99 10.34 -14.76 4.49
C SER A 99 8.89 -14.26 4.50
N MET A 100 8.46 -13.57 5.57
CA MET A 100 7.04 -13.31 5.83
C MET A 100 6.39 -12.51 4.70
N PHE A 101 7.06 -11.46 4.20
CA PHE A 101 6.57 -10.67 3.07
C PHE A 101 6.23 -11.55 1.87
N TYR A 102 7.15 -12.44 1.50
CA TYR A 102 6.98 -13.38 0.39
C TYR A 102 5.86 -14.40 0.64
N TRP A 103 5.69 -14.84 1.88
CA TRP A 103 4.58 -15.73 2.25
C TRP A 103 3.23 -15.03 2.14
N TYR A 104 3.14 -13.75 2.50
CA TYR A 104 1.94 -12.95 2.28
C TYR A 104 1.70 -12.70 0.79
N GLN A 105 2.75 -12.39 0.02
CA GLN A 105 2.66 -12.16 -1.42
C GLN A 105 2.16 -13.39 -2.20
N ARG A 106 2.62 -14.58 -1.82
CA ARG A 106 2.29 -15.86 -2.50
C ARG A 106 1.00 -16.51 -2.01
N ALA A 107 0.38 -16.00 -0.95
CA ALA A 107 -0.88 -16.53 -0.45
C ALA A 107 -1.99 -16.36 -1.48
N ALA A 108 -2.81 -17.39 -1.68
CA ALA A 108 -3.96 -17.33 -2.58
C ALA A 108 -5.04 -16.38 -2.03
N ARG A 109 -5.18 -16.35 -0.71
CA ARG A 109 -6.12 -15.52 0.05
C ARG A 109 -5.45 -15.01 1.32
N CYS A 110 -5.60 -13.73 1.63
CA CYS A 110 -5.28 -13.19 2.95
C CYS A 110 -6.58 -12.83 3.66
N TYR A 111 -6.86 -13.49 4.79
CA TYR A 111 -8.00 -13.16 5.63
C TYR A 111 -7.53 -12.25 6.76
N VAL A 112 -8.11 -11.06 6.85
CA VAL A 112 -7.84 -10.11 7.93
C VAL A 112 -8.97 -10.22 8.95
N TYR A 113 -8.66 -10.72 10.15
CA TYR A 113 -9.63 -10.84 11.25
C TYR A 113 -9.47 -9.68 12.24
N LEU A 114 -10.49 -8.82 12.30
CA LEU A 114 -10.51 -7.59 13.10
C LEU A 114 -11.32 -7.79 14.38
N CYS A 115 -10.66 -8.21 15.46
CA CYS A 115 -11.33 -8.47 16.73
C CYS A 115 -11.86 -7.21 17.45
N ASP A 116 -11.52 -6.00 16.96
CA ASP A 116 -11.93 -4.70 17.47
C ASP A 116 -12.94 -3.96 16.59
N VAL A 117 -13.49 -4.63 15.57
CA VAL A 117 -14.55 -4.11 14.70
C VAL A 117 -15.77 -5.00 14.87
N SER A 118 -16.88 -4.44 15.37
CA SER A 118 -18.15 -5.14 15.55
C SER A 118 -19.22 -4.58 14.61
N ILE A 119 -20.07 -5.46 14.07
CA ILE A 119 -21.27 -5.07 13.30
C ILE A 119 -22.54 -4.98 14.17
N ASP A 120 -22.52 -5.55 15.38
CA ASP A 120 -23.71 -5.73 16.23
C ASP A 120 -23.95 -4.59 17.23
N ASP A 121 -23.02 -3.63 17.34
CA ASP A 121 -23.09 -2.53 18.31
C ASP A 121 -24.15 -1.44 17.98
N SER A 122 -25.17 -1.67 17.13
CA SER A 122 -26.21 -0.63 16.89
C SER A 122 -27.64 -1.07 16.51
N THR A 123 -28.59 -0.31 17.07
CA THR A 123 -30.04 -0.27 16.78
C THR A 123 -30.43 0.79 15.74
N GLU A 124 -29.48 1.48 15.11
CA GLU A 124 -29.66 2.39 13.97
C GLU A 124 -28.51 2.24 12.95
N ASP A 125 -28.80 2.61 11.70
CA ASP A 125 -28.06 2.40 10.43
C ASP A 125 -26.70 1.67 10.53
N PRO A 126 -26.69 0.33 10.32
CA PRO A 126 -25.52 -0.53 10.50
C PRO A 126 -24.31 -0.16 9.62
N GLU A 127 -24.51 0.31 8.39
CA GLU A 127 -23.42 0.50 7.42
C GLU A 127 -22.48 1.67 7.81
N SER A 128 -23.00 2.72 8.44
CA SER A 128 -22.26 3.94 8.78
C SER A 128 -21.27 3.80 9.97
N LYS A 129 -21.51 2.84 10.88
CA LYS A 129 -20.69 2.71 12.12
C LYS A 129 -19.57 1.69 12.05
N TRP A 130 -19.74 0.55 11.38
CA TRP A 130 -18.65 -0.43 11.28
C TRP A 130 -17.47 0.12 10.48
N GLU A 131 -17.70 0.95 9.45
CA GLU A 131 -16.66 1.63 8.68
C GLU A 131 -15.82 2.59 9.55
N GLN A 132 -16.46 3.24 10.52
CA GLN A 132 -15.75 4.09 11.49
C GLN A 132 -14.89 3.26 12.44
N ALA A 133 -15.41 2.11 12.91
CA ALA A 133 -14.64 1.19 13.74
C ALA A 133 -13.47 0.57 12.95
N PHE A 134 -13.72 0.17 11.70
CA PHE A 134 -12.71 -0.29 10.74
C PHE A 134 -11.59 0.73 10.60
N SER A 135 -11.92 1.99 10.32
CA SER A 135 -10.95 3.08 10.16
C SER A 135 -10.12 3.36 11.42
N LYS A 136 -10.64 2.99 12.60
CA LYS A 136 -9.97 3.12 13.90
C LYS A 136 -9.31 1.84 14.38
N SER A 137 -9.42 0.73 13.63
CA SER A 137 -8.90 -0.56 14.06
C SER A 137 -7.40 -0.47 14.36
N ARG A 138 -7.00 -1.13 15.45
CA ARG A 138 -5.59 -1.27 15.86
C ARG A 138 -4.77 -1.99 14.80
N TRP A 139 -5.41 -2.76 13.91
CA TRP A 139 -4.74 -3.43 12.81
C TRP A 139 -3.96 -2.45 11.94
N PHE A 140 -4.51 -1.28 11.62
CA PHE A 140 -3.82 -0.22 10.85
C PHE A 140 -2.67 0.47 11.60
N LYS A 141 -2.56 0.24 12.91
CA LYS A 141 -1.54 0.86 13.78
C LYS A 141 -0.38 -0.09 14.09
N ARG A 142 -0.40 -1.36 13.71
CA ARG A 142 0.72 -2.28 13.95
C ARG A 142 1.77 -2.17 12.83
N GLY A 143 3.04 -2.34 13.17
CA GLY A 143 4.14 -2.33 12.19
C GLY A 143 4.04 -3.47 11.18
N TRP A 144 3.97 -4.72 11.67
CA TRP A 144 3.93 -5.93 10.84
C TRP A 144 2.76 -5.97 9.85
N THR A 145 1.59 -5.44 10.22
CA THR A 145 0.42 -5.42 9.34
C THR A 145 0.58 -4.53 8.10
N LEU A 146 1.65 -3.73 8.00
CA LEU A 146 1.95 -2.98 6.78
C LEU A 146 2.26 -3.92 5.61
N GLN A 147 3.17 -4.87 5.82
CA GLN A 147 3.45 -5.86 4.77
C GLN A 147 2.29 -6.82 4.56
N GLU A 148 1.51 -7.12 5.61
CA GLU A 148 0.30 -7.94 5.50
C GLU A 148 -0.81 -7.26 4.67
N LEU A 149 -0.76 -5.92 4.56
CA LEU A 149 -1.64 -5.13 3.69
C LEU A 149 -1.12 -5.01 2.25
N ILE A 150 0.18 -4.77 2.12
CA ILE A 150 0.83 -4.44 0.85
C ILE A 150 1.16 -5.69 0.03
N ALA A 151 1.71 -6.72 0.66
CA ALA A 151 2.26 -7.87 -0.07
C ALA A 151 1.18 -8.73 -0.74
N PRO A 152 0.04 -9.09 -0.11
CA PRO A 152 -0.94 -9.95 -0.74
C PRO A 152 -1.69 -9.27 -1.89
N GLY A 153 -1.87 -10.00 -2.99
CA GLY A 153 -2.72 -9.58 -4.11
C GLY A 153 -4.22 -9.64 -3.80
N SER A 154 -4.65 -10.42 -2.80
CA SER A 154 -6.06 -10.64 -2.47
C SER A 154 -6.27 -10.65 -0.95
N ILE A 155 -7.02 -9.67 -0.43
CA ILE A 155 -7.27 -9.49 1.00
C ILE A 155 -8.77 -9.33 1.25
N PHE A 156 -9.29 -10.03 2.26
CA PHE A 156 -10.69 -10.00 2.68
C PHE A 156 -10.77 -9.67 4.16
N PHE A 157 -11.53 -8.64 4.52
CA PHE A 157 -11.66 -8.16 5.89
C PHE A 157 -12.90 -8.76 6.57
N PHE A 158 -12.74 -9.16 7.82
CA PHE A 158 -13.79 -9.75 8.63
C PHE A 158 -13.88 -9.10 10.01
N SER A 159 -15.11 -8.91 10.49
CA SER A 159 -15.40 -8.38 11.82
C SER A 159 -15.13 -9.42 12.93
N LYS A 160 -15.25 -8.98 14.19
CA LYS A 160 -15.22 -9.84 15.37
C LYS A 160 -16.28 -10.96 15.34
N GLU A 161 -17.42 -10.69 14.72
CA GLU A 161 -18.52 -11.65 14.52
C GLU A 161 -18.27 -12.59 13.32
N LYS A 162 -17.09 -12.50 12.69
CA LYS A 162 -16.68 -13.28 11.50
C LYS A 162 -17.48 -12.91 10.23
N SER A 163 -18.16 -11.77 10.25
CA SER A 163 -18.90 -11.22 9.13
C SER A 163 -17.96 -10.57 8.13
N PHE A 164 -18.23 -10.75 6.83
CA PHE A 164 -17.45 -10.14 5.76
C PHE A 164 -17.72 -8.64 5.70
N LEU A 165 -16.66 -7.83 5.71
CA LEU A 165 -16.72 -6.37 5.68
C LEU A 165 -16.44 -5.79 4.29
N GLY A 166 -15.73 -6.54 3.46
CA GLY A 166 -15.28 -6.09 2.13
C GLY A 166 -13.89 -6.62 1.79
N ASP A 167 -13.55 -6.60 0.52
CA ASP A 167 -12.20 -6.88 0.04
C ASP A 167 -11.35 -5.61 -0.06
N LYS A 168 -10.03 -5.76 -0.27
CA LYS A 168 -9.12 -4.59 -0.39
C LYS A 168 -9.47 -3.65 -1.53
N LYS A 169 -10.07 -4.14 -2.63
CA LYS A 169 -10.47 -3.29 -3.77
C LYS A 169 -11.72 -2.49 -3.41
N GLU A 170 -12.71 -3.13 -2.81
CA GLU A 170 -13.94 -2.48 -2.33
C GLU A 170 -13.63 -1.40 -1.28
N LEU A 171 -12.66 -1.65 -0.39
CA LEU A 171 -12.31 -0.76 0.70
C LEU A 171 -11.10 0.15 0.40
N VAL A 172 -10.64 0.24 -0.85
CA VAL A 172 -9.39 0.93 -1.21
C VAL A 172 -9.39 2.41 -0.78
N SER A 173 -10.51 3.11 -0.94
CA SER A 173 -10.66 4.52 -0.56
C SER A 173 -10.50 4.71 0.95
N THR A 174 -11.20 3.88 1.74
CA THR A 174 -11.14 3.89 3.20
C THR A 174 -9.73 3.55 3.70
N ILE A 175 -9.12 2.49 3.16
CA ILE A 175 -7.77 2.08 3.52
C ILE A 175 -6.75 3.16 3.15
N SER A 176 -6.84 3.75 1.96
CA SER A 176 -5.97 4.84 1.50
C SER A 176 -6.07 6.04 2.45
N THR A 177 -7.29 6.40 2.87
CA THR A 177 -7.52 7.50 3.83
C THR A 177 -6.88 7.22 5.19
N VAL A 178 -7.06 6.02 5.72
CA VAL A 178 -6.57 5.62 7.06
C VAL A 178 -5.05 5.49 7.09
N THR A 179 -4.46 4.92 6.04
CA THR A 179 -3.04 4.56 5.99
C THR A 179 -2.17 5.59 5.28
N ARG A 180 -2.78 6.50 4.49
CA ARG A 180 -2.11 7.43 3.57
C ARG A 180 -1.31 6.73 2.46
N ILE A 181 -1.59 5.46 2.23
CA ILE A 181 -0.99 4.68 1.15
C ILE A 181 -1.82 4.94 -0.12
N PRO A 182 -1.20 5.31 -1.25
CA PRO A 182 -1.94 5.56 -2.48
C PRO A 182 -2.77 4.35 -2.91
N GLY A 183 -4.00 4.59 -3.37
CA GLY A 183 -4.88 3.54 -3.93
C GLY A 183 -4.18 2.60 -4.93
N PRO A 184 -3.40 3.11 -5.91
CA PRO A 184 -2.68 2.24 -6.84
C PRO A 184 -1.69 1.27 -6.17
N ALA A 185 -1.06 1.66 -5.05
CA ALA A 185 -0.16 0.76 -4.31
C ALA A 185 -0.95 -0.36 -3.63
N LEU A 186 -2.14 -0.03 -3.10
CA LEU A 186 -3.05 -1.00 -2.49
C LEU A 186 -3.62 -1.98 -3.53
N GLU A 187 -3.83 -1.51 -4.77
CA GLU A 187 -4.29 -2.31 -5.90
C GLU A 187 -3.21 -3.20 -6.53
N GLY A 188 -1.96 -3.10 -6.06
CA GLY A 188 -0.87 -3.99 -6.45
C GLY A 188 0.06 -3.44 -7.53
N VAL A 189 0.08 -2.13 -7.77
CA VAL A 189 1.15 -1.50 -8.56
C VAL A 189 2.50 -1.78 -7.90
N GLU A 190 3.51 -2.13 -8.72
CA GLU A 190 4.82 -2.56 -8.24
C GLU A 190 5.46 -1.53 -7.29
N LEU A 191 6.04 -2.03 -6.20
CA LEU A 191 6.66 -1.20 -5.16
C LEU A 191 7.86 -0.39 -5.65
N SER A 192 8.55 -0.87 -6.69
CA SER A 192 9.68 -0.19 -7.33
C SER A 192 9.31 1.18 -7.93
N ARG A 193 8.03 1.40 -8.22
CA ARG A 193 7.51 2.68 -8.75
C ARG A 193 7.31 3.75 -7.69
N TYR A 194 7.49 3.39 -6.43
CA TYR A 194 7.41 4.30 -5.29
C TYR A 194 8.83 4.55 -4.78
N SER A 195 9.15 5.81 -4.52
CA SER A 195 10.45 6.14 -3.95
C SER A 195 10.60 5.48 -2.58
N GLN A 196 11.85 5.33 -2.12
CA GLN A 196 12.10 4.77 -0.80
C GLN A 196 11.48 5.61 0.31
N ASN A 197 11.46 6.93 0.13
CA ASN A 197 10.83 7.85 1.05
C ASN A 197 9.30 7.66 1.07
N ASP A 198 8.68 7.39 -0.07
CA ASP A 198 7.24 7.12 -0.15
C ASP A 198 6.92 5.83 0.61
N ARG A 199 7.62 4.74 0.31
CA ARG A 199 7.45 3.46 1.01
C ARG A 199 7.71 3.61 2.51
N MET A 200 8.70 4.41 2.90
CA MET A 200 8.99 4.72 4.31
C MET A 200 7.86 5.53 4.95
N SER A 201 7.21 6.43 4.21
CA SER A 201 6.09 7.23 4.73
C SER A 201 4.87 6.38 5.09
N TRP A 202 4.69 5.20 4.48
CA TRP A 202 3.59 4.28 4.77
C TRP A 202 3.64 3.65 6.18
N THR A 203 4.75 3.85 6.89
CA THR A 203 4.89 3.49 8.30
C THR A 203 4.26 4.51 9.24
N TRP A 204 3.75 5.63 8.71
CA TRP A 204 3.18 6.71 9.52
C TRP A 204 2.06 6.21 10.44
N GLY A 205 2.16 6.58 11.72
CA GLY A 205 1.18 6.21 12.74
C GLY A 205 1.20 4.71 13.13
N ARG A 206 2.16 3.93 12.63
CA ARG A 206 2.35 2.53 13.05
C ARG A 206 3.31 2.42 14.23
N MET A 207 3.07 1.44 15.08
CA MET A 207 3.77 1.17 16.33
C MET A 207 4.19 -0.30 16.39
N THR A 208 5.30 -0.56 17.07
CA THR A 208 5.81 -1.91 17.33
C THR A 208 6.06 -2.11 18.82
N THR A 209 5.72 -3.30 19.33
CA THR A 209 6.00 -3.67 20.73
C THR A 209 7.48 -3.88 20.94
N VAL A 210 8.14 -4.58 20.00
CA VAL A 210 9.59 -4.74 19.97
C VAL A 210 10.19 -3.57 19.18
N PRO A 211 11.17 -2.83 19.71
CA PRO A 211 11.67 -1.63 19.06
C PRO A 211 12.31 -1.89 17.70
N GLU A 212 13.04 -2.99 17.54
CA GLU A 212 13.72 -3.33 16.29
C GLU A 212 12.76 -3.72 15.17
N ASP A 213 11.56 -4.19 15.50
CA ASP A 213 10.53 -4.53 14.52
C ASP A 213 10.08 -3.33 13.69
N ALA A 214 10.32 -2.10 14.16
CA ALA A 214 10.07 -0.89 13.36
C ALA A 214 10.86 -0.89 12.04
N ALA A 215 12.01 -1.59 12.02
CA ALA A 215 12.79 -1.84 10.82
C ALA A 215 12.49 -3.21 10.21
N TYR A 216 12.39 -4.26 11.04
CA TYR A 216 12.27 -5.64 10.53
C TYR A 216 10.98 -5.89 9.78
N CYS A 217 9.89 -5.19 10.11
CA CYS A 217 8.63 -5.31 9.36
C CYS A 217 8.68 -4.70 7.94
N LEU A 218 9.78 -4.03 7.57
CA LEU A 218 9.94 -3.35 6.28
C LEU A 218 10.89 -4.08 5.32
N ILE A 219 11.65 -5.07 5.80
CA ILE A 219 12.73 -5.71 5.04
C ILE A 219 12.24 -6.28 3.70
N GLY A 220 11.10 -6.98 3.67
CA GLY A 220 10.56 -7.53 2.43
C GLY A 220 9.89 -6.50 1.53
N MET A 221 9.40 -5.38 2.06
CA MET A 221 8.86 -4.28 1.24
C MET A 221 9.97 -3.51 0.50
N PHE A 222 11.16 -3.47 1.09
CA PHE A 222 12.35 -2.89 0.48
C PHE A 222 13.21 -3.92 -0.26
N ASP A 223 12.90 -5.20 -0.11
CA ASP A 223 13.66 -6.33 -0.63
C ASP A 223 15.14 -6.30 -0.24
N VAL A 224 15.41 -6.06 1.05
CA VAL A 224 16.77 -5.97 1.59
C VAL A 224 17.05 -7.04 2.63
N GLU A 225 18.29 -7.50 2.67
CA GLU A 225 18.76 -8.40 3.71
C GLU A 225 19.18 -7.62 4.97
N LEU A 226 18.72 -8.10 6.13
CA LEU A 226 19.05 -7.48 7.40
C LEU A 226 19.28 -8.53 8.48
N ASP A 227 20.40 -8.42 9.18
CA ASP A 227 20.68 -9.24 10.35
C ASP A 227 19.79 -8.82 11.54
N MET A 228 18.86 -9.69 11.92
CA MET A 228 17.89 -9.43 12.98
C MET A 228 18.51 -9.67 14.35
N ARG A 229 18.73 -8.57 15.05
CA ARG A 229 19.32 -8.52 16.37
C ARG A 229 18.29 -7.98 17.35
N TYR A 230 17.67 -8.88 18.10
CA TYR A 230 16.84 -8.53 19.24
C TYR A 230 17.70 -8.47 20.49
N ALA A 231 17.59 -7.41 21.27
CA ALA A 231 18.19 -7.39 22.60
C ALA A 231 17.60 -6.31 23.51
N ASP A 232 17.71 -6.53 24.82
CA ASP A 232 17.18 -5.61 25.83
C ASP A 232 17.83 -4.22 25.78
N GLY A 233 17.09 -3.19 26.16
CA GLY A 233 17.61 -1.83 26.26
C GLY A 233 16.55 -0.77 26.04
N ASP A 234 17.02 0.47 25.94
CA ASP A 234 16.17 1.62 25.66
C ASP A 234 15.48 1.50 24.29
N TYR A 235 14.16 1.65 24.29
CA TYR A 235 13.31 1.44 23.11
C TYR A 235 13.74 2.31 21.93
N ASP A 236 13.91 3.62 22.16
CA ASP A 236 14.23 4.56 21.07
C ASP A 236 15.64 4.32 20.52
N LYS A 237 16.62 4.02 21.38
CA LYS A 237 17.97 3.65 20.93
C LYS A 237 17.96 2.39 20.07
N ARG A 238 17.24 1.35 20.49
CA ARG A 238 17.11 0.08 19.75
C ARG A 238 16.43 0.28 18.40
N LYS A 239 15.30 0.99 18.41
CA LYS A 239 14.55 1.36 17.21
C LYS A 239 15.41 2.14 16.23
N ASN A 240 16.08 3.19 16.70
CA ASN A 240 16.94 4.03 15.85
C ASN A 240 18.13 3.24 15.27
N ALA A 241 18.74 2.34 16.05
CA ALA A 241 19.81 1.48 15.59
C ALA A 241 19.33 0.48 14.52
N ALA A 242 18.14 -0.10 14.67
CA ALA A 242 17.53 -0.97 13.67
C ALA A 242 17.19 -0.20 12.38
N MET A 243 16.54 0.96 12.50
CA MET A 243 16.23 1.83 11.36
C MET A 243 17.47 2.31 10.62
N LYS A 244 18.57 2.61 11.34
CA LYS A 244 19.84 2.97 10.71
C LYS A 244 20.41 1.83 9.86
N ARG A 245 20.35 0.59 10.35
CA ARG A 245 20.78 -0.58 9.59
C ARG A 245 19.92 -0.80 8.36
N LEU A 246 18.60 -0.67 8.48
CA LEU A 246 17.68 -0.76 7.34
C LEU A 246 18.01 0.27 6.27
N ARG A 247 18.15 1.55 6.63
CA ARG A 247 18.49 2.61 5.64
C ARG A 247 19.81 2.34 4.93
N LYS A 248 20.82 1.87 5.67
CA LYS A 248 22.11 1.50 5.10
C LYS A 248 21.97 0.34 4.10
N ALA A 249 21.19 -0.69 4.41
CA ALA A 249 20.94 -1.80 3.49
C ALA A 249 20.22 -1.34 2.22
N ILE A 250 19.23 -0.46 2.36
CA ILE A 250 18.51 0.16 1.25
C ILE A 250 19.44 0.98 0.34
N GLU A 251 20.33 1.79 0.93
CA GLU A 251 21.31 2.60 0.19
C GLU A 251 22.36 1.75 -0.53
N GLU A 252 22.72 0.59 0.02
CA GLU A 252 23.69 -0.33 -0.59
C GLU A 252 23.11 -1.09 -1.78
N ASP A 253 21.81 -1.41 -1.74
CA ASP A 253 21.07 -2.06 -2.83
C ASP A 253 20.80 -1.12 -4.02
N ASP A 254 20.72 0.20 -3.76
CA ASP A 254 20.51 1.25 -4.77
C ASP A 254 21.66 1.48 -5.76
N ILE A 255 22.82 0.87 -5.57
CA ILE A 255 24.03 1.11 -6.38
C ILE A 255 23.97 0.27 -7.68
N GLU A 256 22.80 0.12 -8.30
CA GLU A 256 22.68 -0.19 -9.73
C GLU A 256 22.57 1.11 -10.54
N PRO A 257 23.60 1.47 -11.32
CA PRO A 257 23.63 2.74 -12.05
C PRO A 257 22.74 2.65 -13.30
N GLY A 258 21.51 3.20 -13.24
CA GLY A 258 20.77 3.44 -14.48
C GLY A 258 19.27 3.72 -14.40
N GLN A 259 18.56 3.40 -13.32
CA GLN A 259 17.13 3.69 -13.25
C GLN A 259 16.88 5.12 -12.75
N SER A 260 16.56 6.01 -13.70
CA SER A 260 15.88 7.28 -13.40
C SER A 260 14.63 6.96 -12.60
N ARG A 261 14.66 7.24 -11.29
CA ARG A 261 13.53 7.01 -10.39
C ARG A 261 12.32 7.79 -10.88
N ASP A 262 11.27 7.07 -11.25
CA ASP A 262 9.97 7.67 -11.50
C ASP A 262 9.46 8.26 -10.18
N VAL A 263 9.48 9.59 -10.10
CA VAL A 263 8.91 10.33 -8.97
C VAL A 263 7.39 10.19 -9.05
N LEU A 264 6.75 9.65 -8.01
CA LEU A 264 5.29 9.61 -7.91
C LEU A 264 4.74 11.04 -7.91
N ARG A 265 3.77 11.32 -8.77
CA ARG A 265 3.21 12.67 -8.94
C ARG A 265 1.70 12.66 -8.80
N ILE A 266 1.15 13.64 -8.10
CA ILE A 266 -0.29 13.98 -8.11
C ILE A 266 -0.50 14.99 -9.24
N GLY A 267 -1.01 14.51 -10.36
CA GLY A 267 -1.20 15.30 -11.59
C GLY A 267 0.03 16.08 -12.06
N GLY A 268 1.25 15.62 -11.77
CA GLY A 268 2.50 16.31 -12.13
C GLY A 268 3.25 16.94 -10.94
N ALA A 269 2.55 17.21 -9.82
CA ALA A 269 3.14 17.69 -8.58
C ALA A 269 3.82 16.54 -7.82
N SER A 270 5.07 16.74 -7.40
CA SER A 270 5.87 15.80 -6.62
C SER A 270 5.16 15.44 -5.33
N TRP A 271 4.81 14.17 -5.18
CA TRP A 271 4.16 13.67 -3.97
C TRP A 271 5.03 13.89 -2.74
N PHE A 272 6.34 13.68 -2.86
CA PHE A 272 7.32 13.88 -1.78
C PHE A 272 7.28 15.30 -1.22
N ASP A 273 7.22 16.30 -2.10
CA ASP A 273 7.21 17.69 -1.65
C ASP A 273 5.86 18.06 -1.02
N LEU A 274 4.75 17.49 -1.52
CA LEU A 274 3.40 17.73 -0.99
C LEU A 274 3.24 17.18 0.43
N VAL A 275 3.74 15.97 0.72
CA VAL A 275 3.64 15.37 2.06
C VAL A 275 4.63 15.98 3.06
N ALA A 276 5.67 16.66 2.58
CA ALA A 276 6.64 17.37 3.41
C ALA A 276 6.15 18.77 3.86
N LEU A 277 5.02 19.25 3.33
CA LEU A 277 4.44 20.54 3.71
C LEU A 277 3.96 20.53 5.17
N LYS A 278 4.33 21.59 5.89
CA LYS A 278 3.82 21.85 7.24
C LYS A 278 2.37 22.34 7.20
N GLU A 279 1.69 22.32 8.35
CA GLU A 279 0.27 22.64 8.42
C GLU A 279 -0.06 24.09 8.00
N ASP A 280 0.82 25.05 8.29
CA ASP A 280 0.74 26.42 7.79
C ASP A 280 0.90 26.50 6.26
N GLN A 281 1.82 25.71 5.70
CA GLN A 281 2.02 25.61 4.25
C GLN A 281 0.84 24.93 3.55
N LEU A 282 0.23 23.92 4.17
CA LEU A 282 -0.97 23.26 3.65
C LEU A 282 -2.17 24.21 3.62
N ARG A 283 -2.38 25.02 4.68
CA ARG A 283 -3.42 26.06 4.69
C ARG A 283 -3.18 27.11 3.62
N GLN A 284 -1.94 27.51 3.41
CA GLN A 284 -1.59 28.46 2.35
C GLN A 284 -1.80 27.86 0.95
N LEU A 285 -1.49 26.57 0.77
CA LEU A 285 -1.76 25.84 -0.46
C LEU A 285 -3.27 25.78 -0.76
N ASP A 286 -4.11 25.57 0.25
CA ASP A 286 -5.58 25.57 0.07
C ASP A 286 -6.08 26.93 -0.44
N LEU A 287 -5.57 28.03 0.13
CA LEU A 287 -5.90 29.39 -0.32
C LEU A 287 -5.42 29.64 -1.75
N ASP A 288 -4.20 29.22 -2.07
CA ASP A 288 -3.65 29.35 -3.42
C ASP A 288 -4.46 28.53 -4.45
N LEU A 289 -4.93 27.32 -4.09
CA LEU A 289 -5.78 26.49 -4.93
C LEU A 289 -7.17 27.12 -5.15
N GLN A 290 -7.77 27.73 -4.13
CA GLN A 290 -9.02 28.47 -4.26
C GLN A 290 -8.88 29.70 -5.18
N GLU A 291 -7.76 30.42 -5.09
CA GLU A 291 -7.46 31.52 -6.00
C GLU A 291 -7.30 31.04 -7.45
N TYR A 292 -6.60 29.92 -7.65
CA TYR A 292 -6.45 29.28 -8.96
C TYR A 292 -7.80 28.85 -9.54
N GLN A 293 -8.67 28.25 -8.72
CA GLN A 293 -10.03 27.86 -9.11
C GLN A 293 -10.86 29.06 -9.58
N LYS A 294 -10.87 30.14 -8.80
CA LYS A 294 -11.60 31.37 -9.14
C LYS A 294 -11.11 31.94 -10.46
N TRP A 295 -9.79 32.03 -10.63
CA TRP A 295 -9.20 32.50 -11.87
C TRP A 295 -9.61 31.61 -13.06
N LEU A 296 -9.46 30.29 -12.94
CA LEU A 296 -9.72 29.31 -14.02
C LEU A 296 -11.20 29.29 -14.45
N LEU A 297 -12.14 29.47 -13.52
CA LEU A 297 -13.57 29.34 -13.80
C LEU A 297 -14.26 30.67 -14.13
N VAL A 298 -13.75 31.80 -13.62
CA VAL A 298 -14.45 33.10 -13.70
C VAL A 298 -13.71 34.12 -14.55
N ASP A 299 -12.41 34.28 -14.32
CA ASP A 299 -11.63 35.32 -14.99
C ASP A 299 -11.08 34.84 -16.34
N PHE A 300 -10.68 33.57 -16.39
CA PHE A 300 -10.12 32.90 -17.56
C PHE A 300 -11.08 32.89 -18.77
N PRO A 301 -12.38 32.56 -18.66
CA PRO A 301 -13.31 32.60 -19.80
C PRO A 301 -13.62 34.02 -20.32
N LYS A 302 -13.44 35.05 -19.48
CA LYS A 302 -13.76 36.46 -19.84
C LYS A 302 -12.65 37.13 -20.63
N GLN A 303 -11.42 36.65 -20.49
CA GLN A 303 -10.23 37.32 -21.03
C GLN A 303 -9.99 37.00 -22.53
N HIS A 304 -10.72 36.04 -23.13
CA HIS A 304 -10.34 35.51 -24.44
C HIS A 304 -11.52 35.23 -25.39
N LYS A 305 -11.35 35.58 -26.67
CA LYS A 305 -12.27 35.27 -27.78
C LYS A 305 -11.89 33.92 -28.41
N ASN A 306 -12.89 33.18 -28.91
CA ASN A 306 -12.80 31.84 -29.49
C ASN A 306 -11.97 31.74 -30.79
N ASP A 307 -10.64 31.89 -30.72
CA ASP A 307 -9.73 31.49 -31.80
C ASP A 307 -8.59 30.57 -31.30
N THR A 308 -8.02 29.79 -32.21
CA THR A 308 -7.00 28.76 -31.92
C THR A 308 -5.63 29.30 -31.48
N ALA A 309 -5.26 30.53 -31.84
CA ALA A 309 -4.00 31.14 -31.42
C ALA A 309 -4.10 31.65 -29.97
N SER A 310 -5.28 32.17 -29.62
CA SER A 310 -5.66 32.52 -28.25
C SER A 310 -5.58 31.29 -27.33
N ILE A 311 -6.06 30.11 -27.77
CA ILE A 311 -6.07 28.85 -26.98
C ILE A 311 -4.66 28.36 -26.60
N ALA A 312 -3.67 28.51 -27.47
CA ALA A 312 -2.29 28.08 -27.14
C ALA A 312 -1.65 28.98 -26.07
N ASN A 313 -1.77 30.30 -26.22
CA ASN A 313 -1.27 31.27 -25.24
C ASN A 313 -2.00 31.11 -23.89
N LEU A 314 -3.33 30.94 -23.96
CA LEU A 314 -4.20 30.63 -22.83
C LEU A 314 -3.73 29.41 -22.03
N SER A 315 -3.39 28.36 -22.75
CA SER A 315 -3.05 27.10 -22.13
C SER A 315 -1.66 27.13 -21.50
N GLN A 316 -0.73 27.89 -22.08
CA GLN A 316 0.56 28.20 -21.47
C GLN A 316 0.40 29.02 -20.19
N ASP A 317 -0.49 30.01 -20.16
CA ASP A 317 -0.76 30.82 -18.97
C ASP A 317 -1.31 29.98 -17.80
N ALA A 318 -2.20 29.02 -18.10
CA ALA A 318 -2.73 28.09 -17.10
C ALA A 318 -1.65 27.18 -16.49
N GLY A 319 -0.78 26.60 -17.32
CA GLY A 319 0.35 25.79 -16.86
C GLY A 319 1.38 26.59 -16.08
N LYS A 320 1.72 27.79 -16.55
CA LYS A 320 2.63 28.69 -15.85
C LYS A 320 2.10 29.05 -14.46
N ARG A 321 0.82 29.40 -14.35
CA ARG A 321 0.20 29.69 -13.05
C ARG A 321 0.20 28.50 -12.11
N MET A 322 -0.06 27.28 -12.60
CA MET A 322 0.03 26.06 -11.77
C MET A 322 1.46 25.81 -11.29
N LYS A 323 2.44 25.98 -12.19
CA LYS A 323 3.86 25.87 -11.84
C LYS A 323 4.27 26.89 -10.79
N ASP A 324 3.88 28.15 -10.97
CA ASP A 324 4.20 29.24 -10.05
C ASP A 324 3.53 29.01 -8.67
N LEU A 325 2.28 28.53 -8.66
CA LEU A 325 1.54 28.15 -7.45
C LEU A 325 2.29 27.11 -6.64
N LEU A 326 2.68 26.00 -7.27
CA LEU A 326 3.38 24.90 -6.59
C LEU A 326 4.81 25.30 -6.16
N ALA A 327 5.47 26.13 -6.96
CA ALA A 327 6.79 26.66 -6.64
C ALA A 327 6.80 27.52 -5.37
N LYS A 328 5.72 28.25 -5.05
CA LYS A 328 5.59 29.01 -3.78
C LYS A 328 5.83 28.12 -2.55
N GLN A 329 5.35 26.88 -2.62
CA GLN A 329 5.48 25.89 -1.55
C GLN A 329 6.69 24.97 -1.72
N ARG A 330 7.58 25.27 -2.68
CA ARG A 330 8.73 24.43 -3.06
C ARG A 330 8.33 23.02 -3.52
N VAL A 331 7.11 22.87 -4.06
CA VAL A 331 6.64 21.62 -4.64
C VAL A 331 7.12 21.54 -6.07
N HIS A 332 7.92 20.52 -6.38
CA HIS A 332 8.34 20.29 -7.75
C HIS A 332 7.13 19.89 -8.60
N TYR A 333 6.84 20.72 -9.61
CA TYR A 333 5.88 20.40 -10.66
C TYR A 333 6.58 19.98 -11.94
N GLN A 334 6.24 18.81 -12.48
CA GLN A 334 6.54 18.47 -13.87
C GLN A 334 5.28 18.73 -14.68
N ASP A 335 5.40 19.70 -15.55
CA ASP A 335 4.44 19.90 -16.61
C ASP A 335 4.48 18.68 -17.54
N LEU A 336 3.43 17.88 -17.52
CA LEU A 336 3.33 16.66 -18.34
C LEU A 336 2.94 16.97 -19.79
N SER A 337 2.77 18.25 -20.16
CA SER A 337 2.44 18.65 -21.52
C SER A 337 3.62 18.52 -22.50
N ASP A 338 4.85 18.77 -22.05
CA ASP A 338 6.08 18.57 -22.84
C ASP A 338 6.78 17.26 -22.45
N LEU A 339 6.62 16.23 -23.28
CA LEU A 339 7.27 14.93 -23.08
C LEU A 339 8.67 14.87 -23.72
N GLY A 340 9.18 15.97 -24.29
CA GLY A 340 10.49 16.00 -24.94
C GLY A 340 10.60 15.10 -26.19
N VAL A 341 9.48 14.62 -26.72
CA VAL A 341 9.42 13.67 -27.84
C VAL A 341 9.52 14.44 -29.15
N ARG A 342 10.62 14.23 -29.88
CA ARG A 342 10.88 14.89 -31.18
C ARG A 342 10.61 13.99 -32.40
N SER A 343 10.19 12.75 -32.19
CA SER A 343 9.91 11.78 -33.24
C SER A 343 8.67 10.94 -32.92
N TRP A 344 7.78 10.75 -33.90
CA TRP A 344 6.59 9.89 -33.76
C TRP A 344 6.91 8.40 -33.99
N GLU A 345 7.93 8.08 -34.80
CA GLU A 345 8.26 6.70 -35.18
C GLU A 345 8.62 5.82 -33.98
N LYS A 346 9.41 6.34 -33.03
CA LYS A 346 9.87 5.59 -31.85
C LYS A 346 8.72 5.26 -30.89
N PRO A 347 7.91 6.23 -30.40
CA PRO A 347 6.74 5.89 -29.58
C PRO A 347 5.72 5.05 -30.34
N TRP A 348 5.51 5.26 -31.64
CA TRP A 348 4.59 4.43 -32.43
C TRP A 348 5.05 2.98 -32.57
N ALA A 349 6.36 2.74 -32.65
CA ALA A 349 6.92 1.39 -32.63
C ALA A 349 6.68 0.71 -31.28
N VAL A 350 6.90 1.41 -30.15
CA VAL A 350 6.66 0.88 -28.79
C VAL A 350 5.18 0.58 -28.56
N TYR A 351 4.26 1.46 -29.01
CA TYR A 351 2.82 1.22 -28.89
C TYR A 351 2.35 -0.04 -29.62
N LYS A 352 2.90 -0.28 -30.82
CA LYS A 352 2.57 -1.44 -31.67
C LYS A 352 3.28 -2.73 -31.26
N ASP A 353 4.27 -2.67 -30.38
CA ASP A 353 4.95 -3.87 -29.90
C ASP A 353 4.04 -4.60 -28.90
N GLU A 354 3.45 -5.72 -29.34
CA GLU A 354 2.60 -6.56 -28.50
C GLU A 354 3.35 -7.25 -27.36
N ARG A 355 4.69 -7.25 -27.39
CA ARG A 355 5.55 -7.80 -26.34
C ARG A 355 5.88 -6.78 -25.25
N ALA A 356 5.66 -5.49 -25.51
CA ALA A 356 5.85 -4.44 -24.50
C ALA A 356 4.71 -4.48 -23.48
N ASP A 357 5.02 -4.12 -22.23
CA ASP A 357 4.01 -4.07 -21.17
C ASP A 357 2.94 -3.00 -21.47
N ALA A 358 1.75 -3.19 -20.89
CA ALA A 358 0.59 -2.36 -21.18
C ALA A 358 0.82 -0.87 -20.87
N GLN A 359 1.65 -0.56 -19.87
CA GLN A 359 1.97 0.80 -19.53
C GLN A 359 2.97 1.42 -20.49
N ALA A 360 4.04 0.72 -20.87
CA ALA A 360 4.96 1.22 -21.88
C ALA A 360 4.23 1.53 -23.18
N ARG A 361 3.28 0.67 -23.58
CA ARG A 361 2.41 0.89 -24.75
C ARG A 361 1.50 2.10 -24.56
N LEU A 362 0.84 2.24 -23.40
CA LEU A 362 -0.04 3.36 -23.10
C LEU A 362 0.73 4.69 -23.04
N GLN A 363 1.91 4.70 -22.42
CA GLN A 363 2.80 5.85 -22.36
C GLN A 363 3.28 6.25 -23.75
N ALA A 364 3.60 5.27 -24.60
CA ALA A 364 3.99 5.50 -25.99
C ALA A 364 2.83 6.01 -26.86
N LEU A 365 1.58 5.58 -26.58
CA LEU A 365 0.38 6.16 -27.17
C LEU A 365 0.23 7.64 -26.80
N VAL A 366 0.37 7.94 -25.51
CA VAL A 366 0.31 9.30 -24.97
C VAL A 366 1.43 10.19 -25.54
N GLN A 367 2.63 9.66 -25.74
CA GLN A 367 3.76 10.36 -26.39
C GLN A 367 3.51 10.69 -27.87
N ASN A 368 2.70 9.90 -28.59
CA ASN A 368 2.36 10.19 -30.00
C ASN A 368 1.45 11.41 -30.19
N ARG A 369 0.80 11.90 -29.13
CA ARG A 369 -0.08 13.08 -29.20
C ARG A 369 0.62 14.32 -29.79
N TRP A 370 1.94 14.48 -29.56
CA TRP A 370 2.78 15.56 -30.10
C TRP A 370 2.63 15.67 -31.62
N PHE A 371 2.61 14.52 -32.29
CA PHE A 371 2.50 14.42 -33.73
C PHE A 371 1.06 14.70 -34.19
N TRP A 372 0.07 14.13 -33.50
CA TRP A 372 -1.34 14.30 -33.84
C TRP A 372 -1.83 15.74 -33.71
N THR A 373 -1.24 16.53 -32.82
CA THR A 373 -1.58 17.95 -32.66
C THR A 373 -0.72 18.89 -33.50
N LYS A 374 -0.03 18.37 -34.52
CA LYS A 374 0.84 19.16 -35.42
C LYS A 374 1.86 19.99 -34.64
N ARG A 375 2.44 19.42 -33.57
CA ARG A 375 3.44 20.07 -32.69
C ARG A 375 2.89 21.21 -31.84
N ASN A 376 1.57 21.36 -31.75
CA ASN A 376 0.93 22.34 -30.85
C ASN A 376 0.55 21.66 -29.52
N GLU A 377 1.57 21.23 -28.76
CA GLU A 377 1.37 20.59 -27.44
C GLU A 377 0.85 21.56 -26.39
N ASN A 378 1.08 22.85 -26.60
CA ASN A 378 0.65 23.90 -25.69
C ASN A 378 -0.83 23.82 -25.37
N VAL A 379 -1.69 23.31 -26.26
CA VAL A 379 -3.14 23.15 -26.04
C VAL A 379 -3.47 22.16 -24.90
N PHE A 380 -2.57 21.23 -24.56
CA PHE A 380 -2.79 20.27 -23.47
C PHE A 380 -2.33 20.77 -22.11
N THR A 381 -1.48 21.79 -22.05
CA THR A 381 -0.94 22.34 -20.81
C THR A 381 -2.05 22.72 -19.82
N ILE A 382 -3.16 23.29 -20.28
CA ILE A 382 -4.33 23.62 -19.45
C ILE A 382 -5.07 22.38 -18.98
N ILE A 383 -5.18 21.34 -19.81
CA ILE A 383 -5.85 20.09 -19.43
C ILE A 383 -5.01 19.38 -18.37
N THR A 384 -3.69 19.34 -18.55
CA THR A 384 -2.76 18.84 -17.55
C THR A 384 -2.87 19.63 -16.26
N ALA A 385 -2.81 20.97 -16.30
CA ALA A 385 -2.93 21.81 -15.13
C ALA A 385 -4.29 21.69 -14.42
N ALA A 386 -5.39 21.59 -15.17
CA ALA A 386 -6.72 21.36 -14.62
C ALA A 386 -6.83 19.97 -13.97
N ARG A 387 -6.20 18.94 -14.55
CA ARG A 387 -6.13 17.61 -13.94
C ARG A 387 -5.27 17.62 -12.67
N THR A 388 -4.12 18.30 -12.69
CA THR A 388 -3.31 18.56 -11.48
C THR A 388 -4.15 19.18 -10.38
N PHE A 389 -4.93 20.21 -10.74
CA PHE A 389 -5.79 20.92 -9.81
C PHE A 389 -6.85 20.00 -9.19
N GLU A 390 -7.56 19.22 -10.02
CA GLU A 390 -8.56 18.25 -9.55
C GLU A 390 -7.95 17.21 -8.59
N ASP A 391 -6.82 16.59 -8.99
CA ASP A 391 -6.16 15.58 -8.17
C ASP A 391 -5.63 16.16 -6.84
N LEU A 392 -5.16 17.41 -6.82
CA LEU A 392 -4.74 18.11 -5.60
C LEU A 392 -5.92 18.42 -4.68
N MET A 393 -7.07 18.84 -5.22
CA MET A 393 -8.27 19.11 -4.44
C MET A 393 -8.85 17.84 -3.80
N ILE A 394 -8.85 16.73 -4.55
CA ILE A 394 -9.21 15.41 -4.01
C ILE A 394 -8.27 15.02 -2.87
N TRP A 395 -6.95 15.18 -3.08
CA TRP A 395 -5.96 14.89 -2.04
C TRP A 395 -6.14 15.74 -0.77
N ARG A 396 -6.49 17.01 -0.92
CA ARG A 396 -6.77 17.91 0.22
C ARG A 396 -8.13 17.67 0.87
N GLY A 397 -9.00 16.86 0.26
CA GLY A 397 -10.37 16.63 0.73
C GLY A 397 -11.27 17.85 0.56
N THR A 398 -10.98 18.70 -0.42
CA THR A 398 -11.65 19.99 -0.67
C THR A 398 -12.46 20.01 -1.96
N TRP A 399 -12.58 18.87 -2.64
CA TRP A 399 -13.38 18.71 -3.87
C TRP A 399 -14.88 18.56 -3.59
#